data_AF-A0A6N7TLQ5-F1
#
_entry.id   AF-A0A6N7TLQ5-F1
#
_cell.length_a   1.000
_cell.length_b   1.000
_cell.length_c   1.000
_cell.angle_alpha   90.00
_cell.angle_beta   90.00
_cell.angle_gamma   90.00
#
_symmetry.space_group_name_H-M   'P 1'
#
loop_
_entity.id
_entity.type
_entity.pdbx_description
1 polymer ?
#
loop_
_entity_poly.entity_id
_entity_poly.type
_entity_poly.pdbx_seq_one_letter_code
_entity_poly.pdbx_strand_id
1 'polypeptide(L)'
;MTNTYKRVSAALLSVLLLCMFTFGASAASSLNVGIKFWKERSDKESMANTGIDASRDVTLTRQSNGTYTLTLPIQQVSKMGVTGYLSGLTIGDVTYTGTVSGDVAKGTGVLTIKNMPASVLTGSDVNKALTVTCNIQMDLSVLGEINTAARMCIWNK
;
A
#
# COMPACT_ATOMS: atom_id res chain seq x y z
N MET A 1 19.55 -0.42 57.93
CA MET A 1 18.45 0.00 57.03
C MET A 1 18.89 0.58 55.69
N THR A 2 20.19 0.80 55.42
CA THR A 2 20.70 1.50 54.21
C THR A 2 20.83 0.65 52.94
N ASN A 3 21.00 -0.68 53.05
CA ASN A 3 21.18 -1.55 51.88
C ASN A 3 19.88 -1.86 51.13
N THR A 4 18.73 -1.88 51.81
CA THR A 4 17.43 -2.16 51.20
C THR A 4 17.00 -1.05 50.24
N TYR A 5 17.21 0.23 50.62
CA TYR A 5 16.90 1.38 49.77
C TYR A 5 17.72 1.39 48.48
N LYS A 6 19.04 1.12 48.54
CA LYS A 6 19.87 1.04 47.33
C LYS A 6 19.40 -0.05 46.36
N ARG A 7 18.93 -1.18 46.88
CA ARG A 7 18.46 -2.32 46.08
C ARG A 7 17.10 -2.03 45.42
N VAL A 8 16.20 -1.36 46.14
CA VAL A 8 14.91 -0.91 45.62
C VAL A 8 15.09 0.20 44.57
N SER A 9 16.00 1.15 44.80
CA SER A 9 16.31 2.19 43.80
C SER A 9 16.92 1.63 42.52
N ALA A 10 17.82 0.65 42.63
CA ALA A 10 18.40 -0.01 41.46
C ALA A 10 17.35 -0.81 40.68
N ALA A 11 16.41 -1.47 41.37
CA ALA A 11 15.31 -2.18 40.74
C ALA A 11 14.31 -1.24 40.05
N LEU A 12 14.00 -0.09 40.66
CA LEU A 12 13.16 0.93 40.05
C LEU A 12 13.83 1.53 38.81
N LEU A 13 15.13 1.80 38.87
CA LEU A 13 15.88 2.35 37.75
C LEU A 13 15.99 1.34 36.59
N SER A 14 16.20 0.05 36.89
CA SER A 14 16.23 -0.99 35.86
C SER A 14 14.87 -1.23 35.23
N VAL A 15 13.78 -1.19 36.01
CA VAL A 15 12.40 -1.25 35.49
C VAL A 15 12.09 -0.03 34.62
N LEU A 16 12.49 1.18 35.05
CA LEU A 16 12.30 2.40 34.27
C LEU A 16 13.06 2.36 32.93
N LEU A 17 14.32 1.90 32.95
CA LEU A 17 15.10 1.69 31.72
C LEU A 17 14.47 0.64 30.81
N LEU A 18 13.95 -0.46 31.37
CA LEU A 18 13.21 -1.48 30.63
C LEU A 18 11.95 -0.90 29.97
N CYS A 19 11.19 -0.09 30.70
CA CYS A 19 10.00 0.58 30.16
C CYS A 19 10.37 1.50 28.99
N MET A 20 11.43 2.31 29.12
CA MET A 20 11.90 3.19 28.05
C MET A 20 12.43 2.42 26.83
N PHE A 21 13.05 1.26 27.05
CA PHE A 21 13.52 0.39 25.96
C PHE A 21 12.36 -0.22 25.15
N THR A 22 11.24 -0.56 25.81
CA THR A 22 10.06 -1.11 25.12
C THR A 22 9.28 -0.08 24.30
N PHE A 23 9.41 1.21 24.59
CA PHE A 23 8.82 2.30 23.78
C PHE A 23 9.66 2.65 22.54
N GLY A 24 10.87 2.09 22.38
CA GLY A 24 11.70 2.23 21.18
C GLY A 24 11.23 1.38 19.98
N ALA A 25 10.24 0.50 20.18
CA ALA A 25 9.57 -0.20 19.09
C ALA A 25 8.70 0.80 18.32
N SER A 26 9.33 1.44 17.33
CA SER A 26 8.67 2.34 16.37
C SER A 26 7.39 1.68 15.85
N ALA A 27 6.24 2.13 16.32
CA ALA A 27 4.96 1.68 15.80
C ALA A 27 4.93 1.99 14.30
N ALA A 28 4.71 0.97 13.48
CA ALA A 28 4.51 1.15 12.06
C ALA A 28 3.28 2.05 11.87
N SER A 29 3.50 3.30 11.46
CA SER A 29 2.40 4.27 11.32
C SER A 29 1.63 3.93 10.06
N SER A 30 0.40 3.46 10.24
CA SER A 30 -0.52 3.14 9.15
C SER A 30 -1.47 4.31 8.94
N LEU A 31 -1.51 4.80 7.71
CA LEU A 31 -2.31 5.94 7.30
C LEU A 31 -3.40 5.45 6.36
N ASN A 32 -4.62 5.95 6.55
CA ASN A 32 -5.70 5.72 5.62
C ASN A 32 -5.56 6.70 4.46
N VAL A 33 -5.42 6.19 3.25
CA VAL A 33 -5.12 7.01 2.07
C VAL A 33 -6.24 6.93 1.05
N GLY A 34 -6.41 7.99 0.28
CA GLY A 34 -7.15 7.97 -0.97
C GLY A 34 -6.20 7.60 -2.11
N ILE A 35 -6.69 6.80 -3.05
CA ILE A 35 -5.97 6.51 -4.30
C ILE A 35 -6.89 6.80 -5.49
N LYS A 36 -6.31 7.36 -6.55
CA LYS A 36 -7.02 7.53 -7.82
C LYS A 36 -6.07 7.42 -8.99
N PHE A 37 -6.50 6.68 -10.00
CA PHE A 37 -5.79 6.50 -11.26
C PHE A 37 -6.43 7.34 -12.37
N TRP A 38 -5.62 8.09 -13.09
CA TRP A 38 -5.97 8.91 -14.24
C TRP A 38 -5.36 8.29 -15.50
N LYS A 39 -5.93 8.58 -16.67
CA LYS A 39 -5.31 8.19 -17.93
C LYS A 39 -3.98 8.93 -18.10
N GLU A 40 -2.99 8.26 -18.68
CA GLU A 40 -1.66 8.87 -18.92
C GLU A 40 -1.77 10.20 -19.69
N ARG A 41 -2.55 10.20 -20.78
CA ARG A 41 -2.64 11.33 -21.72
C ARG A 41 -3.92 12.15 -21.57
N SER A 42 -4.67 12.00 -20.48
CA SER A 42 -5.95 12.70 -20.29
C SER A 42 -6.34 12.75 -18.82
N ASP A 43 -6.95 13.85 -18.39
CA ASP A 43 -7.49 14.00 -17.02
C ASP A 43 -8.82 13.23 -16.79
N LYS A 44 -9.03 12.17 -17.56
CA LYS A 44 -10.14 11.23 -17.38
C LYS A 44 -9.68 10.05 -16.51
N GLU A 45 -10.61 9.44 -15.80
CA GLU A 45 -10.34 8.31 -14.93
C GLU A 45 -9.81 7.09 -15.72
N SER A 46 -8.83 6.40 -15.11
CA SER A 46 -8.26 5.18 -15.67
C SER A 46 -9.14 3.98 -15.36
N MET A 47 -9.06 2.97 -16.23
CA MET A 47 -9.65 1.66 -15.99
C MET A 47 -9.04 0.96 -14.77
N ALA A 48 -7.84 1.35 -14.34
CA ALA A 48 -7.26 0.82 -13.10
C ALA A 48 -8.17 1.06 -11.88
N ASN A 49 -8.96 2.15 -11.86
CA ASN A 49 -9.92 2.41 -10.78
C ASN A 49 -11.00 1.33 -10.66
N THR A 50 -11.41 0.68 -11.76
CA THR A 50 -12.44 -0.36 -11.70
C THR A 50 -11.95 -1.64 -11.03
N GLY A 51 -10.63 -1.82 -10.93
CA GLY A 51 -10.01 -2.93 -10.23
C GLY A 51 -9.78 -2.67 -8.74
N ILE A 52 -10.09 -1.46 -8.26
CA ILE A 52 -10.03 -1.11 -6.85
C ILE A 52 -11.44 -1.13 -6.27
N ASP A 53 -11.60 -1.81 -5.15
CA ASP A 53 -12.86 -1.85 -4.41
C ASP A 53 -12.99 -0.58 -3.56
N ALA A 54 -13.78 0.37 -4.08
CA ALA A 54 -13.99 1.67 -3.46
C ALA A 54 -14.79 1.62 -2.15
N SER A 55 -15.44 0.48 -1.84
CA SER A 55 -16.15 0.30 -0.57
C SER A 55 -15.20 -0.02 0.59
N ARG A 56 -13.95 -0.35 0.29
CA ARG A 56 -12.93 -0.71 1.29
C ARG A 56 -11.83 0.33 1.37
N ASP A 57 -11.24 0.42 2.55
CA ASP A 57 -10.18 1.36 2.82
C ASP A 57 -8.84 0.92 2.24
N VAL A 58 -8.09 1.90 1.76
CA VAL A 58 -6.71 1.76 1.26
C VAL A 58 -5.78 2.22 2.36
N THR A 59 -4.81 1.39 2.71
CA THR A 59 -3.86 1.72 3.78
C THR A 59 -2.44 1.84 3.24
N LEU A 60 -1.72 2.80 3.80
CA LEU A 60 -0.30 3.00 3.56
C LEU A 60 0.44 2.92 4.89
N THR A 61 1.23 1.88 5.07
CA THR A 61 1.98 1.64 6.30
C THR A 61 3.43 2.03 6.12
N ARG A 62 3.91 2.99 6.91
CA ARG A 62 5.33 3.33 6.97
C ARG A 62 6.09 2.24 7.71
N GLN A 63 7.07 1.65 7.05
CA GLN A 63 7.96 0.64 7.60
C GLN A 63 9.13 1.32 8.35
N SER A 64 9.75 0.59 9.28
CA SER A 64 10.91 1.06 10.05
C SER A 64 12.12 1.37 9.17
N ASN A 65 12.25 0.72 8.02
CA ASN A 65 13.30 0.96 7.02
C ASN A 65 13.09 2.23 6.17
N GLY A 66 12.08 3.06 6.48
CA GLY A 66 11.82 4.31 5.76
C GLY A 66 11.04 4.15 4.45
N THR A 67 10.66 2.92 4.09
CA THR A 67 9.79 2.65 2.93
C THR A 67 8.32 2.52 3.35
N TYR A 68 7.42 2.45 2.38
CA TYR A 68 5.98 2.28 2.60
C TYR A 68 5.49 0.93 2.07
N THR A 69 4.48 0.37 2.72
CA THR A 69 3.68 -0.74 2.19
C THR A 69 2.31 -0.22 1.84
N LEU A 70 1.90 -0.38 0.58
CA LEU A 70 0.58 0.00 0.09
C LEU A 70 -0.30 -1.23 0.01
N THR A 71 -1.46 -1.17 0.66
CA THR A 71 -2.45 -2.23 0.66
C THR A 71 -3.69 -1.75 -0.07
N LEU A 72 -3.90 -2.31 -1.27
CA LEU A 72 -5.01 -1.97 -2.15
C LEU A 72 -6.09 -3.04 -2.07
N PRO A 73 -7.34 -2.69 -1.72
CA PRO A 73 -8.45 -3.58 -1.87
C PRO A 73 -8.74 -3.70 -3.38
N ILE A 74 -8.56 -4.90 -3.92
CA ILE A 74 -8.80 -5.16 -5.34
C ILE A 74 -10.09 -5.94 -5.52
N GLN A 75 -10.72 -5.73 -6.67
CA GLN A 75 -11.90 -6.45 -7.13
C GLN A 75 -11.68 -6.93 -8.57
N GLN A 76 -12.54 -7.87 -8.98
CA GLN A 76 -12.51 -8.40 -10.33
C GLN A 76 -12.87 -7.29 -11.33
N VAL A 77 -12.03 -7.12 -12.36
CA VAL A 77 -12.35 -6.29 -13.52
C VAL A 77 -12.88 -7.16 -14.64
N SER A 78 -13.94 -6.73 -15.32
CA SER A 78 -14.43 -7.38 -16.52
C SER A 78 -14.40 -6.42 -17.69
N LYS A 79 -13.75 -6.81 -18.79
CA LYS A 79 -13.75 -6.05 -20.04
C LYS A 79 -13.92 -7.00 -21.22
N MET A 80 -14.91 -6.72 -22.07
CA MET A 80 -15.21 -7.54 -23.27
C MET A 80 -15.41 -9.05 -22.94
N GLY A 81 -16.03 -9.36 -21.81
CA GLY A 81 -16.31 -10.75 -21.40
C GLY A 81 -15.12 -11.48 -20.76
N VAL A 82 -13.96 -10.86 -20.63
CA VAL A 82 -12.80 -11.43 -19.94
C VAL A 82 -12.62 -10.78 -18.58
N THR A 83 -12.41 -11.61 -17.56
CA THR A 83 -12.21 -11.19 -16.18
C THR A 83 -10.74 -11.19 -15.79
N GLY A 84 -10.32 -10.22 -14.99
CA GLY A 84 -8.96 -10.14 -14.44
C GLY A 84 -8.90 -9.37 -13.14
N TYR A 85 -7.69 -9.08 -12.68
CA TYR A 85 -7.43 -8.32 -11.46
C TYR A 85 -6.07 -7.63 -11.48
N LEU A 86 -5.92 -6.61 -10.62
CA LEU A 86 -4.67 -5.90 -10.46
C LEU A 86 -3.65 -6.80 -9.72
N SER A 87 -2.55 -7.15 -10.39
CA SER A 87 -1.50 -8.03 -9.86
C SER A 87 -0.23 -7.28 -9.46
N GLY A 88 -0.01 -6.08 -10.02
CA GLY A 88 1.22 -5.31 -9.79
C GLY A 88 1.12 -3.85 -10.22
N LEU A 89 2.13 -3.09 -9.83
CA LEU A 89 2.25 -1.66 -10.12
C LEU A 89 3.71 -1.29 -10.39
N THR A 90 4.00 -0.79 -11.58
CA THR A 90 5.30 -0.20 -11.90
C THR A 90 5.22 1.31 -11.75
N ILE A 91 6.18 1.91 -11.05
CA ILE A 91 6.25 3.36 -10.85
C ILE A 91 7.54 3.87 -11.49
N GLY A 92 7.42 4.71 -12.51
CA GLY A 92 8.57 5.10 -13.32
C GLY A 92 9.24 3.86 -13.94
N ASP A 93 10.53 3.67 -13.66
CA ASP A 93 11.34 2.54 -14.13
C ASP A 93 11.33 1.34 -13.16
N VAL A 94 10.79 1.52 -11.93
CA VAL A 94 10.86 0.50 -10.88
C VAL A 94 9.56 -0.32 -10.86
N THR A 95 9.70 -1.62 -11.11
CA THR A 95 8.58 -2.56 -11.06
C THR A 95 8.32 -3.00 -9.62
N TYR A 96 7.14 -2.71 -9.08
CA TYR A 96 6.70 -3.22 -7.78
C TYR A 96 5.67 -4.34 -7.97
N THR A 97 6.10 -5.57 -7.72
CA THR A 97 5.21 -6.72 -7.66
C THR A 97 4.61 -6.82 -6.26
N GLY A 98 3.29 -6.87 -6.19
CA GLY A 98 2.59 -7.07 -4.93
C GLY A 98 2.19 -8.52 -4.73
N THR A 99 1.95 -8.91 -3.48
CA THR A 99 1.30 -10.19 -3.18
C THR A 99 -0.20 -9.97 -3.15
N VAL A 100 -0.92 -10.67 -4.03
CA VAL A 100 -2.38 -10.71 -4.01
C VAL A 100 -2.81 -11.80 -3.02
N SER A 101 -3.62 -11.43 -2.04
CA SER A 101 -4.24 -12.36 -1.09
C SER A 101 -5.75 -12.23 -1.13
N GLY A 102 -6.47 -13.35 -1.00
CA GLY A 102 -7.93 -13.40 -1.09
C GLY A 102 -8.45 -14.09 -2.36
N ASP A 103 -9.74 -14.40 -2.34
CA ASP A 103 -10.44 -15.03 -3.46
C ASP A 103 -10.91 -13.96 -4.45
N VAL A 104 -10.03 -13.63 -5.39
CA VAL A 104 -10.30 -12.60 -6.40
C VAL A 104 -11.39 -13.04 -7.38
N ALA A 105 -11.59 -14.35 -7.56
CA ALA A 105 -12.67 -14.91 -8.37
C ALA A 105 -14.06 -14.63 -7.75
N LYS A 106 -14.13 -14.47 -6.42
CA LYS A 106 -15.32 -13.99 -5.70
C LYS A 106 -15.38 -12.47 -5.56
N GLY A 107 -14.53 -11.74 -6.28
CA GLY A 107 -14.50 -10.27 -6.27
C GLY A 107 -13.81 -9.65 -5.06
N THR A 108 -13.15 -10.45 -4.22
CA THR A 108 -12.54 -9.98 -2.97
C THR A 108 -11.05 -10.31 -2.91
N GLY A 109 -10.18 -9.32 -3.15
CA GLY A 109 -8.74 -9.49 -3.03
C GLY A 109 -8.05 -8.32 -2.36
N VAL A 110 -6.82 -8.51 -1.93
CA VAL A 110 -5.97 -7.44 -1.39
C VAL A 110 -4.61 -7.56 -2.05
N LEU A 111 -4.20 -6.53 -2.79
CA LEU A 111 -2.85 -6.40 -3.33
C LEU A 111 -1.99 -5.64 -2.32
N THR A 112 -0.95 -6.31 -1.82
CA THR A 112 0.01 -5.69 -0.90
C THR A 112 1.33 -5.47 -1.63
N ILE A 113 1.71 -4.20 -1.80
CA ILE A 113 2.95 -3.79 -2.44
C ILE A 113 3.91 -3.30 -1.35
N LYS A 114 5.06 -3.96 -1.23
CA LYS A 114 6.05 -3.63 -0.20
C LYS A 114 7.13 -2.70 -0.75
N ASN A 115 7.77 -1.99 0.17
CA ASN A 115 8.98 -1.21 -0.07
C ASN A 115 8.81 -0.09 -1.10
N MET A 116 7.63 0.53 -1.14
CA MET A 116 7.37 1.71 -1.94
C MET A 116 8.14 2.94 -1.44
N PRO A 117 8.60 3.82 -2.33
CA PRO A 117 9.33 5.03 -1.97
C PRO A 117 8.40 6.08 -1.39
N ALA A 118 8.94 7.00 -0.58
CA ALA A 118 8.16 8.09 0.02
C ALA A 118 7.49 9.02 -1.02
N SER A 119 8.06 9.11 -2.22
CA SER A 119 7.52 9.87 -3.36
C SER A 119 6.12 9.43 -3.80
N VAL A 120 5.64 8.28 -3.29
CA VAL A 120 4.28 7.77 -3.52
C VAL A 120 3.18 8.72 -3.02
N LEU A 121 3.44 9.49 -1.97
CA LEU A 121 2.49 10.46 -1.39
C LEU A 121 2.48 11.76 -2.20
N THR A 122 1.75 11.76 -3.31
CA THR A 122 1.71 12.91 -4.24
C THR A 122 0.62 13.93 -3.96
N GLY A 123 -0.34 13.59 -3.09
CA GLY A 123 -1.53 14.40 -2.88
C GLY A 123 -2.62 14.13 -3.92
N SER A 124 -3.74 14.84 -3.82
CA SER A 124 -4.91 14.64 -4.70
C SER A 124 -4.80 15.36 -6.05
N ASP A 125 -3.77 16.19 -6.22
CA ASP A 125 -3.52 16.96 -7.44
C ASP A 125 -3.08 16.05 -8.60
N VAL A 126 -3.87 16.02 -9.67
CA VAL A 126 -3.54 15.27 -10.89
C VAL A 126 -2.18 15.71 -11.47
N ASN A 127 -1.85 17.01 -11.38
CA ASN A 127 -0.57 17.56 -11.85
C ASN A 127 0.65 17.03 -11.09
N LYS A 128 0.45 16.47 -9.89
CA LYS A 128 1.50 15.84 -9.08
C LYS A 128 1.47 14.31 -9.15
N ALA A 129 0.54 13.72 -9.90
CA ALA A 129 0.39 12.28 -10.02
C ALA A 129 1.65 11.60 -10.57
N LEU A 130 1.98 10.42 -10.05
CA LEU A 130 3.08 9.60 -10.54
C LEU A 130 2.67 8.86 -11.80
N THR A 131 3.55 8.83 -12.81
CA THR A 131 3.37 7.91 -13.93
C THR A 131 3.54 6.48 -13.43
N VAL A 132 2.51 5.67 -13.63
CA VAL A 132 2.48 4.27 -13.22
C VAL A 132 2.00 3.38 -14.36
N THR A 133 2.50 2.16 -14.40
CA THR A 133 1.93 1.10 -15.22
C THR A 133 1.27 0.10 -14.29
N CYS A 134 -0.03 -0.11 -14.46
CA CYS A 134 -0.79 -1.08 -13.70
C CYS A 134 -0.75 -2.42 -14.44
N ASN A 135 -0.32 -3.47 -13.76
CA ASN A 135 -0.33 -4.84 -14.28
C ASN A 135 -1.68 -5.46 -13.92
N ILE A 136 -2.43 -5.84 -14.94
CA ILE A 136 -3.72 -6.50 -14.80
C ILE A 136 -3.57 -7.91 -15.34
N GLN A 137 -3.61 -8.89 -14.45
CA GLN A 137 -3.62 -10.29 -14.85
C GLN A 137 -5.04 -10.67 -15.26
N MET A 138 -5.25 -10.98 -16.54
CA MET A 138 -6.50 -11.56 -17.01
C MET A 138 -6.43 -13.08 -17.03
N ASP A 139 -7.60 -13.71 -16.97
CA ASP A 139 -7.72 -15.15 -17.06
C ASP A 139 -6.97 -15.69 -18.29
N LEU A 140 -6.07 -16.65 -18.04
CA LEU A 140 -4.99 -17.05 -18.95
C LEU A 140 -5.49 -17.63 -20.28
N SER A 141 -6.76 -18.02 -20.37
CA SER A 141 -7.28 -18.67 -21.57
C SER A 141 -7.47 -17.73 -22.78
N VAL A 142 -7.45 -16.39 -22.60
CA VAL A 142 -7.83 -15.47 -23.70
C VAL A 142 -6.88 -14.28 -23.91
N LEU A 143 -6.33 -13.66 -22.85
CA LEU A 143 -5.67 -12.34 -22.99
C LEU A 143 -4.32 -12.15 -22.27
N GLY A 144 -3.89 -13.07 -21.39
CA GLY A 144 -2.62 -12.92 -20.66
C GLY A 144 -2.58 -11.69 -19.73
N GLU A 145 -1.38 -11.24 -19.35
CA GLU A 145 -1.21 -10.03 -18.54
C GLU A 145 -1.31 -8.77 -19.42
N ILE A 146 -2.21 -7.85 -19.07
CA ILE A 146 -2.34 -6.54 -19.71
C ILE A 146 -1.69 -5.47 -18.85
N ASN A 147 -0.83 -4.69 -19.48
CA ASN A 147 -0.22 -3.51 -18.89
C ASN A 147 -0.99 -2.25 -19.32
N THR A 148 -1.52 -1.50 -18.36
CA THR A 148 -2.19 -0.22 -18.63
C THR A 148 -1.41 0.94 -18.00
N ALA A 149 -0.99 1.89 -18.83
CA ALA A 149 -0.32 3.10 -18.37
C ALA A 149 -1.35 4.10 -17.81
N ALA A 150 -1.06 4.62 -16.62
CA ALA A 150 -1.91 5.52 -15.88
C ALA A 150 -1.07 6.53 -15.09
N ARG A 151 -1.72 7.55 -14.53
CA ARG A 151 -1.14 8.44 -13.53
C ARG A 151 -1.81 8.18 -12.19
N MET A 152 -1.06 8.01 -11.12
CA MET A 152 -1.57 7.64 -9.80
C MET A 152 -1.39 8.79 -8.80
N CYS A 153 -2.48 9.17 -8.15
CA CYS A 153 -2.49 10.05 -7.00
C CYS A 153 -2.70 9.22 -5.74
N ILE A 154 -1.88 9.46 -4.71
CA ILE A 154 -2.11 8.93 -3.36
C ILE A 154 -2.02 10.08 -2.37
N TRP A 155 -3.04 10.23 -1.54
CA TRP A 155 -3.12 11.30 -0.55
C TRP A 155 -3.63 10.79 0.77
N ASN A 156 -3.24 11.45 1.85
CA ASN A 156 -3.83 11.17 3.16
C ASN A 156 -5.29 11.62 3.16
N LYS A 157 -6.22 10.74 3.58
CA LYS A 157 -7.60 11.16 3.82
C LYS A 157 -7.67 12.12 5.01
#